data_AF-A0A7J5XEA9-F1
#
_entry.id   AF-A0A7J5XEA9-F1
#
_cell.length_a   1.000
_cell.length_b   1.000
_cell.length_c   1.000
_cell.angle_alpha   90.00
_cell.angle_beta   90.00
_cell.angle_gamma   90.00
#
_symmetry.space_group_name_H-M   'P 1'
#
loop_
_entity.id
_entity.type
_entity.pdbx_description
1 polymer ?
#
loop_
_entity_poly.entity_id
_entity_poly.type
_entity_poly.pdbx_seq_one_letter_code
_entity_poly.pdbx_strand_id
1 'polypeptide(L)'
;MIIDSSTMESEDEESLLGQESEDENSELSDSEEGLKQCLAGFRKDLPWAERLDMTNLPAEDIIYKAEGKKPAVKNGDVNPDDDFQREMFFYRQAQATVLDALPLLSKHGIPTKRPDDYFAEMAKSDQQMQKIRKKLISKQLILEKSEKAKKLREQRKFGKKVQVEVIQKRHKEKRDMMTAVKKFQKGMTDKLDFLDGDQKKPKEPSQAQNKVAKDNKKGPNAKRKYKDQRFGFGGKKKGKKWNTKESHNDVSGFRAKVANAKGAKGPRKVPKEGNKINALANLCARRLSLALKTD
;
A
#
# COMPACT_ATOMS: atom_id res chain seq x y z
N MET A 1 -38.10 -91.40 -3.51
CA MET A 1 -37.66 -92.39 -2.52
C MET A 1 -36.88 -91.64 -1.47
N ILE A 2 -37.37 -91.64 -0.24
CA ILE A 2 -36.66 -91.16 0.96
C ILE A 2 -36.04 -92.42 1.59
N ILE A 3 -34.71 -92.41 1.82
CA ILE A 3 -34.05 -93.18 2.88
C ILE A 3 -32.90 -92.32 3.43
N ASP A 4 -32.74 -92.44 4.74
CA ASP A 4 -32.12 -91.59 5.73
C ASP A 4 -30.58 -91.54 5.79
N SER A 5 -30.15 -90.53 6.56
CA SER A 5 -28.92 -90.31 7.32
C SER A 5 -28.16 -91.54 7.83
N SER A 6 -26.83 -91.44 7.90
CA SER A 6 -26.09 -91.23 9.17
C SER A 6 -24.62 -91.70 9.11
N THR A 7 -23.76 -90.93 9.77
CA THR A 7 -22.48 -91.30 10.43
C THR A 7 -21.22 -91.40 9.57
N MET A 8 -20.28 -90.44 9.74
CA MET A 8 -19.07 -90.61 10.56
C MET A 8 -18.24 -89.32 10.47
N GLU A 9 -18.08 -88.64 11.60
CA GLU A 9 -17.05 -87.61 11.79
C GLU A 9 -15.67 -88.27 11.75
N SER A 10 -14.73 -87.66 11.05
CA SER A 10 -13.29 -87.82 11.32
C SER A 10 -12.64 -86.45 11.18
N GLU A 11 -12.38 -85.88 12.34
CA GLU A 11 -11.55 -84.73 12.65
C GLU A 11 -10.18 -84.90 11.99
N ASP A 12 -9.84 -84.14 10.94
CA ASP A 12 -8.45 -84.00 10.42
C ASP A 12 -8.31 -82.82 9.42
N GLU A 13 -9.15 -81.79 9.50
CA GLU A 13 -9.11 -80.59 8.63
C GLU A 13 -8.72 -79.31 9.42
N GLU A 14 -7.86 -79.46 10.44
CA GLU A 14 -7.31 -78.32 11.18
C GLU A 14 -5.82 -78.54 11.48
N SER A 15 -4.98 -78.69 10.44
CA SER A 15 -3.51 -78.62 10.63
C SER A 15 -2.70 -78.22 9.39
N LEU A 16 -3.28 -77.47 8.44
CA LEU A 16 -2.51 -76.91 7.32
C LEU A 16 -2.70 -75.39 7.14
N LEU A 17 -2.76 -74.67 8.26
CA LEU A 17 -2.48 -73.23 8.34
C LEU A 17 -1.08 -73.06 8.91
N GLY A 18 -0.07 -73.21 8.05
CA GLY A 18 1.32 -73.18 8.47
C GLY A 18 2.31 -73.32 7.32
N GLN A 19 2.06 -72.65 6.21
CA GLN A 19 3.11 -72.28 5.27
C GLN A 19 3.10 -70.77 5.11
N GLU A 20 3.90 -70.16 5.97
CA GLU A 20 4.52 -68.86 5.81
C GLU A 20 4.92 -68.67 4.33
N SER A 21 4.20 -67.80 3.62
CA SER A 21 4.77 -67.04 2.52
C SER A 21 5.18 -65.68 3.08
N GLU A 22 6.10 -65.73 4.05
CA GLU A 22 6.92 -64.58 4.43
C GLU A 22 8.01 -64.39 3.38
N ASP A 23 7.65 -63.98 2.16
CA ASP A 23 8.63 -63.58 1.12
C ASP A 23 7.98 -62.68 0.06
N GLU A 24 7.20 -61.69 0.49
CA GLU A 24 6.85 -60.51 -0.31
C GLU A 24 7.22 -59.24 0.47
N ASN A 25 8.30 -59.30 1.26
CA ASN A 25 9.08 -58.10 1.57
C ASN A 25 10.22 -58.07 0.55
N SER A 26 9.87 -57.80 -0.72
CA SER A 26 10.88 -57.39 -1.67
C SER A 26 11.53 -56.14 -1.09
N GLU A 27 12.77 -56.30 -0.63
CA GLU A 27 13.67 -55.18 -0.51
C GLU A 27 13.57 -54.45 -1.87
N LEU A 28 12.86 -53.33 -1.87
CA LEU A 28 12.94 -52.30 -2.90
C LEU A 28 14.38 -51.78 -2.85
N SER A 29 15.31 -52.62 -3.30
CA SER A 29 16.65 -52.23 -3.61
C SER A 29 16.53 -51.17 -4.69
N ASP A 30 17.18 -50.02 -4.50
CA ASP A 30 17.31 -48.96 -5.48
C ASP A 30 18.07 -49.51 -6.71
N SER A 31 17.38 -50.33 -7.51
CA SER A 31 17.93 -50.93 -8.71
C SER A 31 17.95 -49.85 -9.79
N GLU A 32 19.13 -49.25 -9.96
CA GLU A 32 19.38 -48.23 -10.98
C GLU A 32 19.01 -48.73 -12.39
N GLU A 33 19.20 -50.03 -12.64
CA GLU A 33 18.85 -50.68 -13.91
C GLU A 33 17.34 -50.74 -14.12
N GLY A 34 16.57 -51.06 -13.08
CA GLY A 34 15.11 -51.03 -13.13
C GLY A 34 14.56 -49.62 -13.40
N LEU A 35 15.12 -48.60 -12.74
CA LEU A 35 14.75 -47.20 -12.99
C LEU A 35 15.08 -46.74 -14.41
N LYS A 36 16.22 -47.17 -14.97
CA LYS A 36 16.59 -46.89 -16.37
C LYS A 36 15.64 -47.55 -17.37
N GLN A 37 15.22 -48.79 -17.11
CA GLN A 37 14.25 -49.50 -17.94
C GLN A 37 12.88 -48.82 -17.90
N CYS A 38 12.40 -48.43 -16.72
CA CYS A 38 11.17 -47.66 -16.56
C CYS A 38 11.25 -46.30 -17.28
N LEU A 39 12.38 -45.59 -17.15
CA LEU A 39 12.60 -44.31 -17.85
C LEU A 39 12.57 -44.52 -19.37
N ALA A 40 13.16 -45.59 -19.89
CA ALA A 40 13.11 -45.91 -21.32
C ALA A 40 11.67 -46.15 -21.80
N GLY A 41 10.81 -46.75 -20.97
CA GLY A 41 9.38 -46.92 -21.29
C GLY A 41 8.60 -45.60 -21.34
N PHE A 42 8.94 -44.62 -20.51
CA PHE A 42 8.25 -43.32 -20.47
C PHE A 42 8.84 -42.26 -21.39
N ARG A 43 10.13 -42.36 -21.72
CA ARG A 43 10.87 -41.33 -22.45
C ARG A 43 10.33 -41.22 -23.87
N LYS A 44 9.82 -40.04 -24.20
CA LYS A 44 9.45 -39.65 -25.57
C LYS A 44 10.54 -38.74 -26.14
N ASP A 45 11.18 -39.15 -27.22
CA ASP A 45 12.16 -38.33 -27.93
C ASP A 45 11.45 -37.34 -28.86
N LEU A 46 10.91 -36.28 -28.26
CA LEU A 46 10.29 -35.16 -28.96
C LEU A 46 11.29 -34.01 -29.18
N PRO A 47 11.13 -33.20 -30.24
CA PRO A 47 11.89 -31.96 -30.39
C PRO A 47 11.72 -31.06 -29.16
N TRP A 48 12.80 -30.40 -28.74
CA TRP A 48 12.78 -29.56 -27.54
C TRP A 48 11.68 -28.47 -27.57
N ALA A 49 11.38 -27.92 -28.75
CA ALA A 49 10.33 -26.90 -28.91
C ALA A 49 8.93 -27.37 -28.47
N GLU A 50 8.67 -28.68 -28.45
CA GLU A 50 7.40 -29.25 -27.98
C GLU A 50 7.44 -29.59 -26.48
N ARG A 51 8.63 -29.85 -25.92
CA ARG A 51 8.82 -30.15 -24.50
C ARG A 51 8.90 -28.90 -23.64
N LEU A 52 9.60 -27.86 -24.15
CA LEU A 52 9.89 -26.59 -23.47
C LEU A 52 10.46 -26.77 -22.06
N ASP A 53 11.16 -27.89 -21.84
CA ASP A 53 11.78 -28.26 -20.58
C ASP A 53 13.19 -27.67 -20.47
N MET A 54 13.52 -27.10 -19.31
CA MET A 54 14.84 -26.51 -19.03
C MET A 54 15.27 -26.91 -17.63
N THR A 55 16.47 -27.48 -17.52
CA THR A 55 17.08 -27.88 -16.25
C THR A 55 18.24 -26.93 -15.94
N ASN A 56 17.92 -25.81 -15.29
CA ASN A 56 18.88 -24.75 -15.03
C ASN A 56 19.19 -24.58 -13.54
N LEU A 57 20.43 -24.15 -13.29
CA LEU A 57 20.89 -23.62 -12.01
C LEU A 57 20.35 -22.19 -11.80
N PRO A 58 20.29 -21.70 -10.55
CA PRO A 58 19.81 -20.35 -10.25
C PRO A 58 20.66 -19.28 -10.96
N ALA A 59 19.98 -18.22 -11.43
CA ALA A 59 20.65 -17.07 -12.03
C ALA A 59 21.56 -16.38 -11.01
N GLU A 60 22.72 -15.94 -11.47
CA GLU A 60 23.66 -15.21 -10.65
C GLU A 60 23.10 -13.83 -10.28
N ASP A 61 23.27 -13.43 -9.02
CA ASP A 61 22.76 -12.16 -8.56
C ASP A 61 23.70 -11.01 -8.95
N ILE A 62 23.33 -10.30 -10.02
CA ILE A 62 24.11 -9.19 -10.60
C ILE A 62 24.35 -8.08 -9.56
N ILE A 63 23.41 -7.86 -8.64
CA ILE A 63 23.53 -6.81 -7.61
C ILE A 63 24.58 -7.21 -6.57
N TYR A 64 24.54 -8.46 -6.09
CA TYR A 64 25.55 -8.97 -5.15
C TYR A 64 26.95 -9.05 -5.77
N LYS A 65 27.02 -9.41 -7.06
CA LYS A 65 28.27 -9.38 -7.83
C LYS A 65 28.83 -7.96 -7.94
N ALA A 66 27.98 -6.97 -8.21
CA ALA A 66 28.39 -5.57 -8.28
C ALA A 66 28.83 -5.01 -6.91
N GLU A 67 28.24 -5.50 -5.82
CA GLU A 67 28.62 -5.15 -4.45
C GLU A 67 29.88 -5.88 -3.95
N GLY A 68 30.54 -6.71 -4.79
CA GLY A 68 31.76 -7.43 -4.45
C GLY A 68 31.59 -8.53 -3.40
N LYS A 69 30.34 -8.86 -3.03
CA LYS A 69 30.04 -10.02 -2.19
C LYS A 69 30.01 -11.25 -3.08
N LYS A 70 30.87 -12.23 -2.78
CA LYS A 70 30.83 -13.54 -3.46
C LYS A 70 29.41 -14.11 -3.32
N PRO A 71 28.82 -14.68 -4.39
CA PRO A 71 27.53 -15.35 -4.27
C PRO A 71 27.69 -16.46 -3.22
N ALA A 72 26.98 -16.32 -2.09
CA ALA A 72 27.07 -17.28 -0.99
C ALA A 72 26.51 -18.66 -1.41
N VAL A 73 25.66 -18.70 -2.43
CA VAL A 73 24.94 -19.91 -2.77
C VAL A 73 25.67 -20.67 -3.88
N LYS A 74 26.67 -21.47 -3.48
CA LYS A 74 26.94 -22.72 -4.18
C LYS A 74 25.82 -23.71 -3.82
N ASN A 75 25.44 -24.58 -4.74
CA ASN A 75 24.37 -25.57 -4.55
C ASN A 75 24.52 -26.26 -3.18
N GLY A 76 23.53 -26.09 -2.29
CA GLY A 76 23.46 -26.77 -0.99
C GLY A 76 23.55 -25.88 0.27
N ASP A 77 23.89 -24.59 0.15
CA ASP A 77 24.06 -23.70 1.34
C ASP A 77 22.85 -22.77 1.60
N VAL A 78 21.70 -23.05 0.95
CA VAL A 78 20.45 -22.32 1.23
C VAL A 78 19.83 -22.94 2.47
N ASN A 79 19.58 -22.14 3.50
CA ASN A 79 18.85 -22.60 4.67
C ASN A 79 17.40 -22.94 4.25
N PRO A 80 16.96 -24.21 4.30
CA PRO A 80 15.63 -24.59 3.87
C PRO A 80 14.53 -24.00 4.76
N ASP A 81 14.83 -23.65 6.01
CA ASP A 81 13.87 -23.10 6.96
C ASP A 81 13.64 -21.58 6.79
N ASP A 82 14.52 -20.89 6.04
CA ASP A 82 14.34 -19.48 5.72
C ASP A 82 13.55 -19.32 4.43
N ASP A 83 12.24 -19.06 4.59
CA ASP A 83 11.32 -18.82 3.48
C ASP A 83 11.81 -17.75 2.51
N PHE A 84 12.45 -16.66 2.98
CA PHE A 84 12.88 -15.60 2.07
C PHE A 84 14.03 -16.05 1.16
N GLN A 85 14.97 -16.80 1.72
CA GLN A 85 16.08 -17.36 0.94
C GLN A 85 15.58 -18.40 -0.05
N ARG A 86 14.65 -19.27 0.39
CA ARG A 86 14.04 -20.30 -0.45
C ARG A 86 13.23 -19.72 -1.60
N GLU A 87 12.36 -18.74 -1.34
CA GLU A 87 11.59 -18.05 -2.38
C GLU A 87 12.49 -17.26 -3.35
N MET A 88 13.56 -16.64 -2.84
CA MET A 88 14.54 -15.96 -3.69
C MET A 88 15.25 -16.95 -4.60
N PHE A 89 15.62 -18.13 -4.09
CA PHE A 89 16.25 -19.18 -4.90
C PHE A 89 15.34 -19.64 -6.04
N PHE A 90 14.05 -19.93 -5.76
CA PHE A 90 13.08 -20.29 -6.79
C PHE A 90 12.89 -19.19 -7.84
N TYR A 91 12.83 -17.94 -7.38
CA TYR A 91 12.74 -16.79 -8.28
C TYR A 91 13.96 -16.70 -9.21
N ARG A 92 15.17 -16.90 -8.69
CA ARG A 92 16.41 -16.87 -9.48
C ARG A 92 16.52 -18.04 -10.45
N GLN A 93 16.06 -19.23 -10.05
CA GLN A 93 15.99 -20.38 -10.93
C GLN A 93 15.02 -20.14 -12.10
N ALA A 94 13.82 -19.63 -11.81
CA ALA A 94 12.87 -19.22 -12.84
C ALA A 94 13.40 -18.08 -13.73
N GLN A 95 14.20 -17.17 -13.18
CA GLN A 95 14.84 -16.12 -13.97
C GLN A 95 15.86 -16.71 -14.96
N ALA A 96 16.71 -17.64 -14.53
CA ALA A 96 17.68 -18.29 -15.41
C ALA A 96 17.00 -19.05 -16.56
N THR A 97 15.93 -19.81 -16.26
CA THR A 97 15.18 -20.53 -17.30
C THR A 97 14.57 -19.60 -18.33
N VAL A 98 14.01 -18.46 -17.92
CA VAL A 98 13.47 -17.47 -18.86
C VAL A 98 14.58 -16.85 -19.72
N LEU A 99 15.74 -16.53 -19.13
CA LEU A 99 16.85 -15.94 -19.87
C LEU A 99 17.41 -16.87 -20.94
N ASP A 100 17.46 -18.18 -20.67
CA ASP A 100 17.95 -19.17 -21.62
C ASP A 100 16.87 -19.60 -22.64
N ALA A 101 15.62 -19.70 -22.22
CA ALA A 101 14.52 -20.14 -23.07
C ALA A 101 14.10 -19.09 -24.12
N LEU A 102 14.10 -17.80 -23.77
CA LEU A 102 13.71 -16.73 -24.69
C LEU A 102 14.53 -16.68 -25.99
N PRO A 103 15.88 -16.74 -25.97
CA PRO A 103 16.67 -16.77 -27.20
C PRO A 103 16.46 -18.07 -27.99
N LEU A 104 16.25 -19.21 -27.32
CA LEU A 104 15.94 -20.47 -27.99
C LEU A 104 14.60 -20.39 -28.74
N LEU A 105 13.55 -19.91 -28.08
CA LEU A 105 12.23 -19.70 -28.70
C LEU A 105 12.28 -18.73 -29.87
N SER A 106 13.10 -17.67 -29.76
CA SER A 106 13.30 -16.70 -30.83
C SER A 106 13.98 -17.33 -32.06
N LYS A 107 14.95 -18.23 -31.86
CA LYS A 107 15.59 -19.00 -32.95
C LYS A 107 14.59 -19.92 -33.67
N HIS A 108 13.63 -20.47 -32.95
CA HIS A 108 12.53 -21.27 -33.51
C HIS A 108 11.40 -20.43 -34.14
N GLY A 109 11.49 -19.09 -34.08
CA GLY A 109 10.48 -18.20 -34.67
C GLY A 109 9.17 -18.13 -33.89
N ILE A 110 9.15 -18.54 -32.61
CA ILE A 110 7.94 -18.55 -31.79
C ILE A 110 7.77 -17.19 -31.09
N PRO A 111 6.62 -16.49 -31.27
CA PRO A 111 6.36 -15.23 -30.58
C PRO A 111 6.10 -15.47 -29.08
N THR A 112 6.91 -14.86 -28.22
CA THR A 112 6.86 -15.11 -26.76
C THR A 112 6.07 -14.06 -25.98
N LYS A 113 5.92 -12.84 -26.52
CA LYS A 113 5.21 -11.75 -25.83
C LYS A 113 3.74 -11.77 -26.19
N ARG A 114 2.89 -11.72 -25.16
CA ARG A 114 1.45 -11.51 -25.32
C ARG A 114 1.18 -10.07 -25.82
N PRO A 115 0.50 -9.87 -26.95
CA PRO A 115 0.06 -8.55 -27.39
C PRO A 115 -0.99 -7.96 -26.45
N ASP A 116 -0.96 -6.63 -26.25
CA ASP A 116 -1.90 -5.92 -25.38
C ASP A 116 -3.35 -5.96 -25.90
N ASP A 117 -3.53 -6.07 -27.22
CA ASP A 117 -4.83 -6.11 -27.89
C ASP A 117 -5.40 -7.53 -28.05
N TYR A 118 -4.72 -8.54 -27.49
CA TYR A 118 -5.19 -9.93 -27.53
C TYR A 118 -5.92 -10.30 -26.23
N PHE A 119 -7.25 -10.22 -26.27
CA PHE A 119 -8.15 -10.53 -25.16
C PHE A 119 -8.57 -12.01 -25.18
N ALA A 120 -7.79 -12.85 -24.50
CA ALA A 120 -8.15 -14.24 -24.20
C ALA A 120 -8.44 -14.41 -22.71
N GLU A 121 -9.08 -15.53 -22.35
CA GLU A 121 -9.32 -15.87 -20.95
C GLU A 121 -7.99 -16.02 -20.20
N MET A 122 -7.88 -15.32 -19.06
CA MET A 122 -6.69 -15.33 -18.21
C MET A 122 -6.94 -16.23 -17.00
N ALA A 123 -5.87 -16.78 -16.41
CA ALA A 123 -5.95 -17.64 -15.22
C ALA A 123 -6.67 -17.00 -14.00
N LYS A 124 -6.77 -15.66 -13.95
CA LYS A 124 -7.52 -14.94 -12.92
C LYS A 124 -8.45 -13.92 -13.57
N SER A 125 -9.68 -13.82 -13.04
CA SER A 125 -10.65 -12.84 -13.53
C SER A 125 -10.24 -11.40 -13.24
N ASP A 126 -10.64 -10.48 -14.11
CA ASP A 126 -10.39 -9.04 -13.94
C ASP A 126 -11.00 -8.49 -12.65
N GLN A 127 -12.16 -9.00 -12.25
CA GLN A 127 -12.79 -8.61 -10.99
C GLN A 127 -11.91 -8.94 -9.78
N GLN A 128 -11.23 -10.10 -9.79
CA GLN A 128 -10.28 -10.47 -8.75
C GLN A 128 -9.03 -9.58 -8.80
N MET A 129 -8.49 -9.31 -9.99
CA MET A 129 -7.32 -8.43 -10.14
C MET A 129 -7.60 -6.99 -9.70
N GLN A 130 -8.81 -6.47 -9.96
CA GLN A 130 -9.23 -5.16 -9.44
C GLN A 130 -9.30 -5.14 -7.91
N LYS A 131 -9.75 -6.23 -7.27
CA LYS A 131 -9.74 -6.34 -5.79
C LYS A 131 -8.30 -6.33 -5.25
N ILE A 132 -7.38 -7.02 -5.90
CA ILE A 132 -5.95 -7.04 -5.52
C ILE A 132 -5.35 -5.64 -5.68
N ARG A 133 -5.55 -4.98 -6.83
CA ARG A 133 -5.09 -3.60 -7.08
C ARG A 133 -5.61 -2.62 -6.02
N LYS A 134 -6.90 -2.70 -5.66
CA LYS A 134 -7.49 -1.86 -4.59
C LYS A 134 -6.78 -2.06 -3.24
N LYS A 135 -6.39 -3.29 -2.90
CA LYS A 135 -5.63 -3.60 -1.66
C LYS A 135 -4.19 -3.09 -1.72
N LEU A 136 -3.53 -3.16 -2.87
CA LEU A 136 -2.17 -2.62 -3.04
C LEU A 136 -2.17 -1.09 -2.89
N ILE A 137 -3.10 -0.42 -3.57
CA ILE A 137 -3.26 1.04 -3.48
C ILE A 137 -3.61 1.45 -2.04
N SER A 138 -4.49 0.71 -1.35
CA SER A 138 -4.84 1.03 0.04
C SER A 138 -3.64 0.90 0.98
N LYS A 139 -2.80 -0.14 0.83
CA LYS A 139 -1.56 -0.30 1.60
C LYS A 139 -0.57 0.85 1.36
N GLN A 140 -0.37 1.22 0.09
CA GLN A 140 0.50 2.34 -0.27
C GLN A 140 0.00 3.66 0.35
N LEU A 141 -1.29 3.94 0.25
CA LEU A 141 -1.90 5.13 0.86
C LEU A 141 -1.79 5.14 2.39
N ILE A 142 -1.87 3.98 3.05
CA ILE A 142 -1.67 3.87 4.51
C ILE A 142 -0.21 4.20 4.87
N LEU A 143 0.74 3.64 4.14
CA LEU A 143 2.17 3.90 4.33
C LEU A 143 2.48 5.38 4.16
N GLU A 144 2.08 5.98 3.03
CA GLU A 144 2.28 7.40 2.76
C GLU A 144 1.62 8.30 3.81
N LYS A 145 0.41 7.98 4.27
CA LYS A 145 -0.26 8.75 5.32
C LYS A 145 0.51 8.67 6.64
N SER A 146 1.06 7.50 6.96
CA SER A 146 1.87 7.32 8.17
C SER A 146 3.17 8.12 8.11
N GLU A 147 3.83 8.16 6.97
CA GLU A 147 5.04 8.96 6.73
C GLU A 147 4.76 10.45 6.77
N LYS A 148 3.70 10.90 6.08
CA LYS A 148 3.22 12.29 6.13
C LYS A 148 2.87 12.70 7.56
N ALA A 149 2.27 11.81 8.35
CA ALA A 149 1.97 12.06 9.76
C ALA A 149 3.23 12.17 10.62
N LYS A 150 4.26 11.33 10.41
CA LYS A 150 5.56 11.43 11.08
C LYS A 150 6.24 12.77 10.77
N LYS A 151 6.32 13.15 9.48
CA LYS A 151 6.87 14.43 9.03
C LYS A 151 6.15 15.63 9.64
N LEU A 152 4.81 15.61 9.69
CA LEU A 152 4.03 16.67 10.33
C LEU A 152 4.26 16.76 11.84
N ARG A 153 4.47 15.63 12.53
CA ARG A 153 4.79 15.62 13.97
C ARG A 153 6.16 16.22 14.22
N GLU A 154 7.16 15.88 13.40
CA GLU A 154 8.51 16.45 13.47
C GLU A 154 8.48 17.95 13.22
N GLN A 155 7.85 18.40 12.13
CA GLN A 155 7.71 19.82 11.81
C GLN A 155 7.06 20.61 12.95
N ARG A 156 6.05 20.04 13.63
CA ARG A 156 5.44 20.68 14.82
C ARG A 156 6.40 20.75 16.00
N LYS A 157 7.22 19.73 16.23
CA LYS A 157 8.24 19.73 17.29
C LYS A 157 9.32 20.77 17.00
N PHE A 158 9.85 20.81 15.78
CA PHE A 158 10.84 21.80 15.35
C PHE A 158 10.26 23.21 15.37
N GLY A 159 9.03 23.41 14.87
CA GLY A 159 8.37 24.71 14.89
C GLY A 159 8.24 25.30 16.30
N LYS A 160 7.97 24.48 17.33
CA LYS A 160 7.97 24.93 18.72
C LYS A 160 9.37 25.33 19.21
N LYS A 161 10.40 24.54 18.90
CA LYS A 161 11.79 24.86 19.26
C LYS A 161 12.24 26.17 18.60
N VAL A 162 11.97 26.32 17.30
CA VAL A 162 12.28 27.53 16.53
C VAL A 162 11.57 28.75 17.11
N GLN A 163 10.29 28.65 17.49
CA GLN A 163 9.58 29.76 18.13
C GLN A 163 10.25 30.21 19.43
N VAL A 164 10.64 29.27 20.30
CA VAL A 164 11.34 29.58 21.55
C VAL A 164 12.70 30.20 21.29
N GLU A 165 13.47 29.62 20.37
CA GLU A 165 14.81 30.11 20.00
C GLU A 165 14.76 31.51 19.41
N VAL A 166 13.80 31.80 18.52
CA VAL A 166 13.60 33.14 17.94
C VAL A 166 13.23 34.16 19.02
N ILE A 167 12.38 33.80 19.98
CA ILE A 167 12.03 34.70 21.09
C ILE A 167 13.26 34.96 21.97
N GLN A 168 14.03 33.92 22.30
CA GLN A 168 15.26 34.06 23.08
C GLN A 168 16.31 34.92 22.36
N LYS A 169 16.52 34.70 21.05
CA LYS A 169 17.40 35.52 20.21
C LYS A 169 16.99 36.99 20.22
N ARG A 170 15.70 37.29 19.99
CA ARG A 170 15.16 38.66 20.07
C ARG A 170 15.37 39.31 21.45
N HIS A 171 15.16 38.56 22.52
CA HIS A 171 15.40 39.08 23.88
C HIS A 171 16.89 39.33 24.15
N LYS A 172 17.78 38.48 23.61
CA LYS A 172 19.22 38.64 23.71
C LYS A 172 19.68 39.87 22.91
N GLU A 173 19.29 39.98 21.65
CA GLU A 173 19.54 41.14 20.79
C GLU A 173 19.05 42.44 21.44
N LYS A 174 17.83 42.44 22.00
CA LYS A 174 17.30 43.61 22.74
C LYS A 174 18.13 43.94 23.98
N ARG A 175 18.60 42.94 24.74
CA ARG A 175 19.46 43.17 25.91
C ARG A 175 20.81 43.72 25.48
N ASP A 176 21.44 43.10 24.47
CA ASP A 176 22.74 43.50 23.94
C ASP A 176 22.68 44.96 23.43
N MET A 177 21.64 45.29 22.66
CA MET A 177 21.29 46.66 22.25
C MET A 177 21.17 47.62 23.44
N MET A 178 20.36 47.29 24.46
CA MET A 178 20.18 48.15 25.63
C MET A 178 21.49 48.33 26.41
N THR A 179 22.35 47.31 26.46
CA THR A 179 23.67 47.42 27.10
C THR A 179 24.63 48.30 26.29
N ALA A 180 24.61 48.21 24.96
CA ALA A 180 25.40 49.07 24.09
C ALA A 180 24.98 50.55 24.26
N VAL A 181 23.67 50.84 24.26
CA VAL A 181 23.15 52.19 24.51
C VAL A 181 23.57 52.72 25.89
N LYS A 182 23.49 51.90 26.94
CA LYS A 182 23.93 52.29 28.29
C LYS A 182 25.44 52.54 28.38
N LYS A 183 26.26 51.76 27.65
CA LYS A 183 27.71 51.96 27.60
C LYS A 183 28.08 53.25 26.85
N PHE A 184 27.38 53.55 25.77
CA PHE A 184 27.50 54.81 25.02
C PHE A 184 27.09 56.02 25.88
N GLN A 185 25.94 55.95 26.57
CA GLN A 185 25.49 57.01 27.49
C GLN A 185 26.49 57.29 28.63
N LYS A 186 27.25 56.28 29.06
CA LYS A 186 28.29 56.42 30.09
C LYS A 186 29.65 56.88 29.55
N GLY A 187 29.76 57.16 28.24
CA GLY A 187 30.99 57.64 27.61
C GLY A 187 32.12 56.61 27.49
N MET A 188 31.83 55.32 27.72
CA MET A 188 32.84 54.25 27.72
C MET A 188 33.24 53.80 26.30
N THR A 189 32.46 54.16 25.29
CA THR A 189 32.66 53.76 23.88
C THR A 189 32.21 54.89 22.96
N ASP A 190 33.11 55.43 22.14
CA ASP A 190 32.88 56.59 21.25
C ASP A 190 32.41 56.20 19.83
N LYS A 191 32.44 54.90 19.51
CA LYS A 191 32.02 54.35 18.20
C LYS A 191 30.56 53.87 18.28
N LEU A 192 29.69 54.41 17.42
CA LEU A 192 28.28 54.02 17.23
C LEU A 192 28.10 52.67 16.51
N ASP A 193 28.88 51.65 16.87
CA ASP A 193 28.88 50.33 16.20
C ASP A 193 27.54 49.56 16.37
N PHE A 194 26.67 50.05 17.26
CA PHE A 194 25.30 49.55 17.44
C PHE A 194 24.35 49.95 16.29
N LEU A 195 24.62 51.06 15.56
CA LEU A 195 23.81 51.48 14.40
C LEU A 195 24.26 50.86 13.07
N ASP A 196 25.52 50.42 12.95
CA ASP A 196 26.08 49.89 11.71
C ASP A 196 25.80 48.40 11.46
N GLY A 197 25.06 47.77 12.38
CA GLY A 197 24.60 46.38 12.28
C GLY A 197 23.53 46.11 11.23
N ASP A 198 23.69 46.61 10.00
CA ASP A 198 23.28 45.99 8.71
C ASP A 198 23.77 46.78 7.47
N GLN A 199 24.71 47.73 7.59
CA GLN A 199 25.32 48.41 6.43
C GLN A 199 26.42 47.54 5.80
N LYS A 200 26.10 46.28 5.50
CA LYS A 200 26.82 45.56 4.44
C LYS A 200 26.30 46.12 3.12
N LYS A 201 27.06 47.08 2.57
CA LYS A 201 27.09 47.53 1.17
C LYS A 201 25.86 47.13 0.32
N PRO A 202 24.99 48.08 -0.08
CA PRO A 202 24.01 47.78 -1.10
C PRO A 202 24.76 47.45 -2.40
N LYS A 203 24.78 46.18 -2.79
CA LYS A 203 24.83 45.86 -4.22
C LYS A 203 23.50 46.33 -4.80
N GLU A 204 23.62 47.16 -5.82
CA GLU A 204 22.58 47.86 -6.57
C GLU A 204 21.21 47.18 -6.64
N PRO A 205 20.10 47.94 -6.50
CA PRO A 205 18.80 47.49 -6.91
C PRO A 205 18.53 47.90 -8.36
N SER A 206 18.61 46.95 -9.29
CA SER A 206 17.95 47.07 -10.59
C SER A 206 16.44 46.85 -10.42
N GLN A 207 15.70 47.94 -10.61
CA GLN A 207 14.36 48.04 -11.20
C GLN A 207 13.23 47.08 -10.76
N ALA A 208 12.20 47.72 -10.22
CA ALA A 208 10.79 47.54 -10.53
C ALA A 208 10.13 46.18 -10.20
N GLN A 209 9.16 46.21 -9.29
CA GLN A 209 7.74 46.20 -9.69
C GLN A 209 6.82 46.40 -8.47
N ASN A 210 6.07 47.51 -8.52
CA ASN A 210 4.88 47.78 -7.76
C ASN A 210 3.83 46.67 -7.94
N LYS A 211 3.40 46.00 -6.86
CA LYS A 211 1.99 45.57 -6.69
C LYS A 211 1.56 45.56 -5.21
N VAL A 212 0.98 46.69 -4.82
CA VAL A 212 -0.27 46.84 -4.06
C VAL A 212 -0.44 45.92 -2.84
N ALA A 213 -0.14 46.50 -1.67
CA ALA A 213 -0.73 46.11 -0.41
C ALA A 213 -2.26 46.15 -0.51
N LYS A 214 -2.89 44.98 -0.43
CA LYS A 214 -4.35 44.86 -0.30
C LYS A 214 -4.68 44.62 1.16
N ASP A 215 -5.37 45.60 1.71
CA ASP A 215 -5.79 45.73 3.08
C ASP A 215 -6.28 44.45 3.76
N ASN A 216 -5.75 44.26 4.96
CA ASN A 216 -6.30 43.41 5.99
C ASN A 216 -7.69 43.91 6.42
N LYS A 217 -8.75 43.41 5.77
CA LYS A 217 -10.09 43.28 6.37
C LYS A 217 -10.47 41.81 6.52
N LYS A 218 -9.66 41.03 7.22
CA LYS A 218 -10.09 39.74 7.76
C LYS A 218 -10.77 40.00 9.11
N GLY A 219 -12.10 40.04 9.08
CA GLY A 219 -12.92 40.05 10.30
C GLY A 219 -12.58 38.87 11.23
N PRO A 220 -13.09 38.89 12.48
CA PRO A 220 -12.73 37.89 13.48
C PRO A 220 -12.98 36.46 12.99
N ASN A 221 -11.99 35.58 13.24
CA ASN A 221 -12.00 34.16 12.90
C ASN A 221 -13.35 33.50 13.24
N ALA A 222 -13.88 32.60 12.39
CA ALA A 222 -15.17 31.93 12.59
C ALA A 222 -15.27 31.24 13.97
N LYS A 223 -14.16 30.70 14.48
CA LYS A 223 -14.09 30.16 15.85
C LYS A 223 -14.28 31.22 16.94
N ARG A 224 -13.80 32.43 16.69
CA ARG A 224 -13.98 33.59 17.58
C ARG A 224 -15.43 34.09 17.50
N LYS A 225 -16.00 34.25 16.31
CA LYS A 225 -17.44 34.57 16.13
C LYS A 225 -18.37 33.62 16.87
N TYR A 226 -18.14 32.30 16.78
CA TYR A 226 -18.93 31.31 17.52
C TYR A 226 -18.78 31.45 19.04
N LYS A 227 -17.56 31.70 19.52
CA LYS A 227 -17.30 31.95 20.94
C LYS A 227 -17.91 33.27 21.41
N ASP A 228 -17.89 34.30 20.59
CA ASP A 228 -18.49 35.60 20.90
C ASP A 228 -20.03 35.51 20.88
N GLN A 229 -20.62 34.68 20.02
CA GLN A 229 -22.06 34.38 20.05
C GLN A 229 -22.45 33.58 21.30
N ARG A 230 -21.70 32.51 21.61
CA ARG A 230 -22.00 31.65 22.77
C ARG A 230 -21.64 32.29 24.11
N PHE A 231 -20.61 33.11 24.11
CA PHE A 231 -19.95 33.63 25.30
C PHE A 231 -19.68 35.14 25.24
N GLY A 232 -20.35 35.93 24.42
CA GLY A 232 -20.22 37.39 24.41
C GLY A 232 -18.80 37.92 24.20
N PHE A 233 -18.66 39.23 24.05
CA PHE A 233 -17.36 39.90 24.03
C PHE A 233 -16.96 40.30 25.46
N GLY A 234 -15.96 39.61 26.03
CA GLY A 234 -15.18 40.02 27.21
C GLY A 234 -15.83 40.93 28.27
N GLY A 235 -16.83 40.46 29.02
CA GLY A 235 -17.44 41.18 30.14
C GLY A 235 -18.36 40.31 31.03
N LYS A 236 -18.71 40.81 32.24
CA LYS A 236 -19.51 40.10 33.26
C LYS A 236 -20.86 39.60 32.70
N LYS A 237 -21.10 38.29 32.81
CA LYS A 237 -22.34 37.60 32.38
C LYS A 237 -23.16 37.04 33.54
N LYS A 238 -23.57 37.87 34.49
CA LYS A 238 -24.64 37.44 35.41
C LYS A 238 -25.97 37.47 34.63
N GLY A 239 -26.72 36.37 34.64
CA GLY A 239 -28.09 36.30 34.08
C GLY A 239 -28.24 35.70 32.68
N LYS A 240 -27.29 35.88 31.74
CA LYS A 240 -27.42 35.35 30.35
C LYS A 240 -27.35 33.80 30.21
N LYS A 241 -27.11 33.09 31.29
CA LYS A 241 -27.14 31.61 31.35
C LYS A 241 -28.42 31.07 32.00
N TRP A 242 -29.36 31.94 32.38
CA TRP A 242 -30.63 31.50 32.95
C TRP A 242 -31.55 31.04 31.83
N ASN A 243 -32.23 29.91 32.04
CA ASN A 243 -33.19 29.38 31.09
C ASN A 243 -34.35 30.37 30.98
N THR A 244 -34.56 30.94 29.79
CA THR A 244 -35.80 31.66 29.47
C THR A 244 -36.91 30.65 29.20
N LYS A 245 -38.17 31.05 29.40
CA LYS A 245 -39.35 30.20 29.15
C LYS A 245 -39.35 29.60 27.72
N GLU A 246 -38.82 30.36 26.75
CA GLU A 246 -38.64 29.94 25.37
C GLU A 246 -37.50 28.92 25.17
N SER A 247 -36.41 29.04 25.94
CA SER A 247 -35.26 28.12 25.87
C SER A 247 -35.50 26.78 26.57
N HIS A 248 -36.49 26.66 27.46
CA HIS A 248 -36.78 25.42 28.18
C HIS A 248 -37.33 24.32 27.25
N ASN A 249 -38.05 24.70 26.20
CA ASN A 249 -38.71 23.77 25.26
C ASN A 249 -38.01 23.67 23.90
N ASP A 250 -36.91 24.40 23.68
CA ASP A 250 -36.18 24.38 22.41
C ASP A 250 -35.22 23.18 22.32
N VAL A 251 -35.72 22.07 21.75
CA VAL A 251 -34.94 20.86 21.45
C VAL A 251 -34.36 20.84 20.03
N SER A 252 -34.46 21.94 19.26
CA SER A 252 -34.04 21.99 17.85
C SER A 252 -32.53 21.79 17.66
N GLY A 253 -31.73 22.13 18.68
CA GLY A 253 -30.28 21.88 18.72
C GLY A 253 -29.90 20.43 19.02
N PHE A 254 -30.82 19.59 19.48
CA PHE A 254 -30.56 18.20 19.82
C PHE A 254 -30.51 17.33 18.54
N ARG A 255 -29.29 17.07 18.06
CA ARG A 255 -29.06 16.13 16.95
C ARG A 255 -29.07 14.69 17.47
N ALA A 256 -30.26 14.13 17.65
CA ALA A 256 -30.47 12.72 18.07
C ALA A 256 -29.63 11.72 17.26
N LYS A 257 -29.45 12.00 15.96
CA LYS A 257 -28.66 11.18 15.02
C LYS A 257 -27.16 11.14 15.31
N VAL A 258 -26.62 12.11 16.05
CA VAL A 258 -25.19 12.16 16.44
C VAL A 258 -25.00 11.66 17.88
N ALA A 259 -25.94 11.97 18.77
CA ALA A 259 -25.87 11.56 20.18
C ALA A 259 -26.07 10.05 20.37
N ASN A 260 -26.99 9.43 19.62
CA ASN A 260 -27.30 8.01 19.75
C ASN A 260 -26.57 7.11 18.74
N ALA A 261 -25.68 7.67 17.91
CA ALA A 261 -24.90 6.90 16.95
C ALA A 261 -23.62 6.31 17.58
N LYS A 262 -23.80 5.44 18.58
CA LYS A 262 -22.85 4.35 18.83
C LYS A 262 -23.35 3.15 18.02
N GLY A 263 -22.72 2.87 16.87
CA GLY A 263 -22.66 1.51 16.33
C GLY A 263 -23.63 1.07 15.22
N ALA A 264 -24.45 1.93 14.61
CA ALA A 264 -25.30 1.50 13.49
C ALA A 264 -24.73 1.91 12.12
N LYS A 265 -24.19 0.92 11.39
CA LYS A 265 -24.02 0.98 9.94
C LYS A 265 -25.36 1.38 9.32
N GLY A 266 -25.43 2.56 8.69
CA GLY A 266 -26.63 2.94 7.93
C GLY A 266 -26.89 1.93 6.80
N PRO A 267 -28.16 1.70 6.43
CA PRO A 267 -28.46 0.85 5.29
C PRO A 267 -27.87 1.51 4.04
N ARG A 268 -27.06 0.76 3.31
CA ARG A 268 -26.67 1.14 1.95
C ARG A 268 -27.96 1.32 1.16
N LYS A 269 -28.22 2.55 0.70
CA LYS A 269 -29.14 2.79 -0.40
C LYS A 269 -28.62 1.99 -1.59
N VAL A 270 -29.27 0.87 -1.85
CA VAL A 270 -29.19 0.16 -3.13
C VAL A 270 -29.64 1.17 -4.19
N PRO A 271 -28.84 1.48 -5.22
CA PRO A 271 -29.38 2.20 -6.37
C PRO A 271 -30.30 1.22 -7.09
N LYS A 272 -31.59 1.56 -7.18
CA LYS A 272 -32.49 0.92 -8.15
C LYS A 272 -31.98 1.29 -9.54
N GLU A 273 -31.38 0.31 -10.22
CA GLU A 273 -31.21 0.34 -11.67
C GLU A 273 -32.60 0.24 -12.30
N GLY A 274 -32.92 1.23 -13.13
CA GLY A 274 -34.20 1.37 -13.80
C GLY A 274 -34.42 2.85 -14.09
N ASN A 275 -34.42 3.21 -15.37
CA ASN A 275 -34.68 4.56 -15.92
C ASN A 275 -33.53 5.57 -15.97
N LYS A 276 -32.34 5.16 -16.47
CA LYS A 276 -31.39 6.11 -17.08
C LYS A 276 -31.23 5.97 -18.60
N ILE A 277 -31.78 4.92 -19.20
CA ILE A 277 -31.72 4.70 -20.65
C ILE A 277 -32.69 5.66 -21.39
N ASN A 278 -33.85 5.98 -20.79
CA ASN A 278 -34.86 6.82 -21.44
C ASN A 278 -34.61 8.33 -21.39
N ALA A 279 -33.68 8.81 -20.54
CA ALA A 279 -33.38 10.25 -20.44
C ALA A 279 -32.31 10.69 -21.46
N LEU A 280 -31.33 9.84 -21.75
CA LEU A 280 -30.30 10.13 -22.76
C LEU A 280 -30.81 9.90 -24.19
N ALA A 281 -31.69 8.92 -24.41
CA ALA A 281 -32.35 8.71 -25.70
C ALA A 281 -33.23 9.91 -26.11
N ASN A 282 -34.00 10.48 -25.16
CA ASN A 282 -34.85 11.65 -25.43
C ASN A 282 -34.07 12.95 -25.62
N LEU A 283 -32.90 13.10 -24.99
CA LEU A 283 -32.04 14.28 -25.21
C LEU A 283 -31.32 14.21 -26.58
N CYS A 284 -30.96 13.00 -27.03
CA CYS A 284 -30.33 12.78 -28.34
C CYS A 284 -31.34 12.95 -29.49
N ALA A 285 -32.55 12.42 -29.35
CA ALA A 285 -33.61 12.54 -30.35
C ALA A 285 -34.09 14.00 -30.54
N ARG A 286 -34.14 14.80 -29.47
CA ARG A 286 -34.44 16.25 -29.58
C ARG A 286 -33.34 17.05 -30.25
N ARG A 287 -32.08 16.65 -30.12
CA ARG A 287 -30.94 17.34 -30.73
C ARG A 287 -30.78 17.02 -32.22
N LEU A 288 -31.12 15.79 -32.63
CA LEU A 288 -31.16 15.38 -34.04
C LEU A 288 -32.35 15.98 -34.82
N SER A 289 -33.52 16.10 -34.18
CA SER A 289 -34.71 16.72 -34.81
C SER A 289 -34.63 18.25 -34.94
N LEU A 290 -33.82 18.92 -34.11
CA LEU A 290 -33.50 20.34 -34.27
C LEU A 290 -32.47 20.59 -35.37
N ALA A 291 -31.57 19.63 -35.63
CA ALA A 291 -30.55 19.73 -36.68
C ALA A 291 -31.10 19.46 -38.09
N LEU A 292 -32.21 18.74 -38.22
CA LEU A 292 -32.88 18.45 -39.51
C LEU A 292 -33.96 19.48 -39.91
N LYS A 293 -34.17 20.53 -39.10
CA LYS A 293 -35.11 21.64 -39.38
C LYS A 293 -34.42 22.95 -39.71
N THR A 294 -33.10 22.93 -39.81
CA THR A 294 -32.26 24.04 -40.27
C THR A 294 -31.50 23.58 -41.50
N ASP A 295 -32.25 23.38 -42.57
CA ASP A 295 -31.87 23.45 -43.98
C ASP A 295 -33.16 23.76 -44.77
#